data_AF-A0A537YAE9-F1
#
_entry.id   AF-A0A537YAE9-F1
#
_cell.length_a   1.000
_cell.length_b   1.000
_cell.length_c   1.000
_cell.angle_alpha   90.00
_cell.angle_beta   90.00
_cell.angle_gamma   90.00
#
_symmetry.space_group_name_H-M   'P 1'
#
loop_
_entity.id
_entity.type
_entity.pdbx_description
1 polymer ?
#
loop_
_entity_poly.entity_id
_entity_poly.type
_entity_poly.pdbx_seq_one_letter_code
_entity_poly.pdbx_strand_id
1 'polypeptide(L)'
;MPQLTEVRILSLPVPIRERAREHGDGMMREFALIQLSGSDHPGVPRRLLELADELKDRFSGFTEGSDAELVAASASGATEIDLVYKVPADVSDACVRLGLLLDEADGYCQAGDHLLTLVTPPEARAFRTWFLEEFVRQVAGEDPLPWPAWRSAHPD
;
A
#
# COMPACT_ATOMS: atom_id res chain seq x y z
N MET A 1 5.50 -20.93 16.02
CA MET A 1 5.85 -19.74 15.22
C MET A 1 5.27 -19.94 13.84
N PRO A 2 4.60 -18.95 13.24
CA PRO A 2 4.08 -19.09 11.89
C PRO A 2 5.24 -19.33 10.91
N GLN A 3 4.98 -20.14 9.87
CA GLN A 3 5.93 -20.31 8.78
C GLN A 3 5.99 -18.99 8.00
N LEU A 4 7.21 -18.47 7.81
CA LEU A 4 7.43 -17.24 7.05
C LEU A 4 7.76 -17.58 5.60
N THR A 5 7.21 -16.78 4.70
CA THR A 5 7.48 -16.79 3.27
C THR A 5 8.34 -15.58 2.93
N GLU A 6 9.32 -15.79 2.06
CA GLU A 6 10.13 -14.69 1.52
C GLU A 6 9.39 -14.04 0.35
N VAL A 7 9.21 -12.72 0.41
CA VAL A 7 8.65 -11.90 -0.69
C VAL A 7 9.72 -10.91 -1.11
N ARG A 8 10.03 -10.89 -2.41
CA ARG A 8 11.07 -10.07 -3.02
C ARG A 8 10.44 -8.98 -3.85
N ILE A 9 10.63 -7.73 -3.46
CA ILE A 9 10.16 -6.57 -4.21
C ILE A 9 11.33 -6.06 -5.04
N LEU A 10 11.23 -6.18 -6.36
CA LEU A 10 12.33 -5.90 -7.28
C LEU A 10 12.12 -4.59 -8.06
N SER A 11 13.19 -3.80 -8.14
CA SER A 11 13.23 -2.50 -8.83
C SER A 11 12.14 -1.55 -8.35
N LEU A 12 11.91 -1.48 -7.03
CA LEU A 12 10.92 -0.59 -6.43
C LEU A 12 11.25 0.86 -6.79
N PRO A 13 10.35 1.62 -7.44
CA PRO A 13 10.61 3.01 -7.83
C PRO A 13 10.49 3.95 -6.62
N VAL A 14 11.62 4.33 -6.03
CA VAL A 14 11.66 5.13 -4.78
C VAL A 14 10.90 6.46 -4.91
N PRO A 15 11.03 7.26 -6.00
CA PRO A 15 10.29 8.51 -6.13
C PRO A 15 8.76 8.31 -6.23
N ILE A 16 8.30 7.21 -6.84
CA ILE A 16 6.88 6.92 -6.97
C ILE A 16 6.33 6.48 -5.61
N ARG A 17 7.06 5.63 -4.89
CA ARG A 17 6.70 5.21 -3.54
C ARG A 17 6.54 6.40 -2.60
N GLU A 18 7.47 7.37 -2.62
CA GLU A 18 7.39 8.55 -1.75
C GLU A 18 6.14 9.39 -2.07
N ARG A 19 5.84 9.64 -3.35
CA ARG A 19 4.60 10.33 -3.74
C ARG A 19 3.34 9.58 -3.31
N ALA A 20 3.34 8.25 -3.49
CA ALA A 20 2.23 7.40 -3.06
C ALA A 20 2.05 7.44 -1.53
N ARG A 21 3.15 7.45 -0.78
CA ARG A 21 3.16 7.57 0.68
C ARG A 21 2.64 8.94 1.13
N GLU A 22 3.14 10.03 0.55
CA GLU A 22 2.68 11.39 0.86
C GLU A 22 1.17 11.55 0.61
N HIS A 23 0.70 11.01 -0.51
CA HIS A 23 -0.73 10.99 -0.86
C HIS A 23 -1.54 10.17 0.14
N GLY A 24 -1.09 8.95 0.46
CA GLY A 24 -1.73 8.08 1.44
C GLY A 24 -1.80 8.73 2.83
N ASP A 25 -0.70 9.31 3.30
CA ASP A 25 -0.64 10.04 4.56
C ASP A 25 -1.64 11.22 4.58
N GLY A 26 -1.80 11.92 3.45
CA GLY A 26 -2.82 12.96 3.26
C GLY A 26 -4.25 12.43 3.38
N MET A 27 -4.56 11.36 2.65
CA MET A 27 -5.87 10.71 2.70
C MET A 27 -6.23 10.25 4.12
N MET A 28 -5.30 9.60 4.83
CA MET A 28 -5.53 9.12 6.19
C MET A 28 -5.82 10.27 7.17
N ARG A 29 -5.12 11.40 7.04
CA ARG A 29 -5.40 12.61 7.86
C ARG A 29 -6.80 13.16 7.60
N GLU A 30 -7.18 13.31 6.35
CA GLU A 30 -8.52 13.83 6.01
C GLU A 30 -9.63 12.87 6.44
N PHE A 31 -9.42 11.57 6.28
CA PHE A 31 -10.37 10.55 6.75
C PHE A 31 -10.55 10.61 8.27
N ALA A 32 -9.48 10.84 9.03
CA ALA A 32 -9.58 11.06 10.46
C ALA A 32 -10.39 12.33 10.81
N LEU A 33 -10.24 13.42 10.05
CA LEU A 33 -11.02 14.65 10.24
C LEU A 33 -12.51 14.45 9.92
N ILE A 34 -12.83 13.72 8.86
CA ILE A 34 -14.21 13.36 8.49
C ILE A 34 -14.86 12.55 9.62
N GLN A 35 -14.13 11.60 10.19
CA GLN A 35 -14.63 10.78 11.31
C GLN A 35 -14.93 11.62 12.56
N LEU A 36 -14.08 12.60 12.88
CA LEU A 36 -14.32 13.52 13.99
C LEU A 36 -15.54 14.44 13.76
N SER A 37 -15.90 14.68 12.50
CA SER A 37 -16.97 15.61 12.11
C SER A 37 -18.38 15.01 12.15
N GLY A 38 -18.52 13.71 12.48
CA GLY A 38 -19.78 13.13 12.98
C GLY A 38 -20.67 12.44 11.93
N SER A 39 -20.28 11.24 11.50
CA SER A 39 -21.21 10.28 10.89
C SER A 39 -21.34 9.01 11.75
N ASP A 40 -22.56 8.66 12.14
CA ASP A 40 -22.88 7.54 13.05
C ASP A 40 -22.83 6.15 12.38
N HIS A 41 -22.54 6.08 11.07
CA HIS A 41 -22.41 4.83 10.32
C HIS A 41 -20.95 4.54 9.95
N PRO A 42 -20.53 3.25 9.86
CA PRO A 42 -19.20 2.89 9.40
C PRO A 42 -19.03 3.18 7.91
N GLY A 43 -18.70 4.42 7.59
CA GLY A 43 -18.30 4.84 6.25
C GLY A 43 -16.94 4.25 5.83
N VAL A 44 -16.61 4.41 4.55
CA VAL A 44 -15.31 4.03 4.00
C VAL A 44 -14.13 4.62 4.79
N PRO A 45 -14.17 5.91 5.23
CA PRO A 45 -13.10 6.48 6.05
C PRO A 45 -12.83 5.69 7.33
N ARG A 46 -13.87 5.34 8.09
CA ARG A 46 -13.74 4.57 9.33
C ARG A 46 -13.09 3.22 9.09
N ARG A 47 -13.62 2.46 8.13
CA ARG A 47 -13.16 1.09 7.85
C ARG A 47 -11.70 1.09 7.41
N LEU A 48 -11.28 2.07 6.63
CA LEU A 48 -9.88 2.15 6.18
C LEU A 48 -8.93 2.47 7.34
N LEU A 49 -9.31 3.40 8.23
CA LEU A 49 -8.53 3.69 9.44
C LEU A 49 -8.39 2.47 10.35
N GLU A 50 -9.50 1.75 10.60
CA GLU A 50 -9.52 0.54 11.43
C GLU A 50 -8.67 -0.58 10.82
N LEU A 51 -8.76 -0.80 9.51
CA LEU A 51 -7.94 -1.80 8.82
C LEU A 51 -6.45 -1.43 8.85
N ALA A 52 -6.10 -0.17 8.61
CA ALA A 52 -4.71 0.27 8.63
C ALA A 52 -4.05 0.05 10.02
N ASP A 53 -4.80 0.31 11.09
CA ASP A 53 -4.34 0.07 12.47
C ASP A 53 -4.16 -1.44 12.74
N GLU A 54 -5.15 -2.28 12.38
CA GLU A 54 -5.06 -3.74 12.48
C GLU A 54 -3.81 -4.29 11.77
N LEU A 55 -3.57 -3.85 10.53
CA LEU A 55 -2.46 -4.33 9.73
C LEU A 55 -1.11 -3.88 10.29
N LYS A 56 -1.02 -2.65 10.78
CA LYS A 56 0.21 -2.15 11.41
C LYS A 56 0.56 -2.96 12.66
N ASP A 57 -0.42 -3.20 13.53
CA ASP A 57 -0.22 -3.98 14.75
C ASP A 57 0.20 -5.42 14.46
N ARG A 58 -0.39 -6.01 13.41
CA ARG A 58 -0.14 -7.41 13.04
C ARG A 58 1.18 -7.63 12.30
N PHE A 59 1.60 -6.69 11.46
CA PHE A 59 2.69 -6.92 10.51
C PHE A 59 3.96 -6.08 10.72
N SER A 60 3.94 -5.05 11.59
CA SER A 60 5.10 -4.17 11.84
C SER A 60 6.40 -4.92 12.11
N GLY A 61 6.38 -5.94 12.96
CA GLY A 61 7.57 -6.75 13.27
C GLY A 61 8.18 -7.53 12.10
N PHE A 62 7.48 -7.64 10.96
CA PHE A 62 7.98 -8.27 9.74
C PHE A 62 8.49 -7.27 8.69
N THR A 63 8.24 -5.97 8.87
CA THR A 63 8.57 -4.92 7.90
C THR A 63 9.66 -3.94 8.35
N GLU A 64 9.98 -3.89 9.66
CA GLU A 64 10.93 -2.93 10.24
C GLU A 64 12.28 -2.81 9.50
N GLY A 65 12.87 -3.94 9.09
CA GLY A 65 14.14 -3.95 8.36
C GLY A 65 14.04 -3.27 6.99
N SER A 66 13.01 -3.63 6.23
CA SER A 66 12.75 -3.06 4.90
C SER A 66 12.36 -1.58 4.98
N ASP A 67 11.67 -1.16 6.05
CA ASP A 67 11.32 0.24 6.29
C ASP A 67 12.59 1.10 6.48
N ALA A 68 13.57 0.61 7.23
CA ALA A 68 14.86 1.29 7.40
C ALA A 68 15.64 1.40 6.08
N GLU A 69 15.65 0.35 5.27
CA GLU A 69 16.28 0.34 3.94
C GLU A 69 15.62 1.35 2.99
N LEU A 70 14.29 1.44 3.02
CA LEU A 70 13.53 2.43 2.24
C LEU A 70 13.84 3.87 2.62
N VAL A 71 13.94 4.15 3.93
CA VAL A 71 14.33 5.47 4.44
C VAL A 71 15.73 5.83 3.96
N ALA A 72 16.68 4.89 4.04
CA ALA A 72 18.05 5.10 3.58
C ALA A 72 18.12 5.34 2.06
N ALA A 73 17.35 4.59 1.27
CA ALA A 73 17.27 4.75 -0.19
C ALA A 73 16.70 6.11 -0.59
N SER A 74 15.65 6.57 0.12
CA SER A 74 15.09 7.90 -0.09
C SER A 74 16.10 9.00 0.27
N ALA A 75 16.81 8.85 1.40
CA ALA A 75 17.78 9.84 1.86
C ALA A 75 19.01 9.94 0.94
N SER A 76 19.39 8.84 0.27
CA SER A 76 20.51 8.81 -0.68
C SER A 76 20.13 9.27 -2.09
N GLY A 77 18.85 9.51 -2.37
CA GLY A 77 18.36 9.87 -3.69
C GLY A 77 18.37 8.70 -4.68
N ALA A 78 18.30 7.46 -4.20
CA ALA A 78 18.18 6.29 -5.04
C ALA A 78 16.91 6.38 -5.90
N THR A 79 17.01 5.97 -7.17
CA THR A 79 15.85 5.92 -8.07
C THR A 79 15.07 4.61 -7.92
N GLU A 80 15.76 3.55 -7.51
CA GLU A 80 15.20 2.22 -7.30
C GLU A 80 15.90 1.46 -6.17
N ILE A 81 15.22 0.46 -5.61
CA ILE A 81 15.75 -0.45 -4.59
C ILE A 81 15.10 -1.83 -4.69
N ASP A 82 15.84 -2.88 -4.34
CA ASP A 82 15.29 -4.22 -4.12
C ASP A 82 15.11 -4.45 -2.61
N LEU A 83 13.98 -5.02 -2.21
CA LEU A 83 13.67 -5.35 -0.82
C LEU A 83 13.31 -6.82 -0.67
N VAL A 84 13.59 -7.36 0.51
CA VAL A 84 13.20 -8.71 0.89
C VAL A 84 12.42 -8.67 2.19
N TYR A 85 11.17 -9.15 2.15
CA TYR A 85 10.28 -9.28 3.29
C TYR A 85 10.21 -10.74 3.72
N LYS A 86 10.11 -10.97 5.03
CA LYS A 86 9.84 -12.30 5.61
C LYS A 86 8.54 -12.24 6.38
N VAL A 87 7.45 -12.64 5.74
CA VAL A 87 6.08 -12.40 6.19
C VAL A 87 5.33 -13.72 6.36
N PRO A 88 4.38 -13.80 7.30
CA PRO A 88 3.51 -14.96 7.39
C PRO A 88 2.58 -15.03 6.17
N ALA A 89 2.17 -16.24 5.77
CA ALA A 89 1.38 -16.46 4.54
C ALA A 89 0.01 -15.74 4.55
N ASP A 90 -0.54 -15.46 5.72
CA ASP A 90 -1.80 -14.75 5.91
C ASP A 90 -1.72 -13.23 5.59
N VAL A 91 -0.53 -12.73 5.20
CA VAL A 91 -0.34 -11.41 4.61
C VAL A 91 -1.07 -11.27 3.27
N SER A 92 -1.21 -12.36 2.49
CA SER A 92 -1.88 -12.33 1.19
C SER A 92 -3.33 -11.86 1.34
N ASP A 93 -4.07 -12.44 2.30
CA ASP A 93 -5.44 -12.03 2.60
C ASP A 93 -5.53 -10.57 3.06
N ALA A 94 -4.52 -10.09 3.80
CA ALA A 94 -4.44 -8.71 4.24
C ALA A 94 -4.22 -7.75 3.06
N CYS A 95 -3.31 -8.08 2.14
CA CYS A 95 -3.06 -7.31 0.92
C CYS A 95 -4.31 -7.20 0.05
N VAL A 96 -5.05 -8.30 -0.13
CA VAL A 96 -6.32 -8.29 -0.88
C VAL A 96 -7.36 -7.39 -0.21
N ARG A 97 -7.56 -7.52 1.12
CA ARG A 97 -8.52 -6.66 1.85
C ARG A 97 -8.15 -5.19 1.76
N LEU A 98 -6.87 -4.86 1.93
CA LEU A 98 -6.38 -3.49 1.86
C LEU A 98 -6.56 -2.90 0.46
N GLY A 99 -6.22 -3.64 -0.59
CA GLY A 99 -6.38 -3.20 -1.98
C GLY A 99 -7.83 -2.89 -2.33
N LEU A 100 -8.76 -3.79 -1.98
CA LEU A 100 -10.20 -3.59 -2.21
C LEU A 100 -10.74 -2.36 -1.49
N LEU A 101 -10.33 -2.14 -0.24
CA LEU A 101 -10.82 -1.00 0.55
C LEU A 101 -10.22 0.33 0.08
N LEU A 102 -8.97 0.33 -0.42
CA LEU A 102 -8.36 1.50 -1.04
C LEU A 102 -9.04 1.86 -2.36
N ASP A 103 -9.44 0.87 -3.17
CA ASP A 103 -10.24 1.11 -4.37
C ASP A 103 -11.65 1.63 -4.03
N GLU A 104 -12.26 1.15 -2.94
CA GLU A 104 -13.51 1.69 -2.42
C GLU A 104 -13.35 3.15 -1.93
N ALA A 105 -12.22 3.46 -1.27
CA ALA A 105 -11.88 4.81 -0.84
C ALA A 105 -11.69 5.77 -2.02
N ASP A 106 -11.05 5.33 -3.09
CA ASP A 106 -10.93 6.12 -4.33
C ASP A 106 -12.33 6.41 -4.91
N GLY A 107 -13.23 5.42 -4.96
CA GLY A 107 -14.61 5.61 -5.39
C GLY A 107 -15.42 6.55 -4.49
N TYR A 108 -15.25 6.45 -3.17
CA TYR A 108 -15.85 7.36 -2.20
C TYR A 108 -15.38 8.81 -2.41
N CYS A 109 -14.08 9.02 -2.61
CA CYS A 109 -13.51 10.34 -2.87
C CYS A 109 -13.99 10.92 -4.21
N GLN A 110 -14.15 10.09 -5.24
CA GLN A 110 -14.69 10.50 -6.54
C GLN A 110 -16.16 10.93 -6.47
N ALA A 111 -16.97 10.26 -5.64
CA ALA A 111 -18.39 10.57 -5.47
C ALA A 111 -18.63 11.80 -4.57
N GLY A 112 -17.65 12.21 -3.76
CA GLY A 112 -17.76 13.34 -2.86
C GLY A 112 -17.40 14.67 -3.52
N ASP A 113 -18.31 15.65 -3.47
CA ASP A 113 -18.16 16.98 -4.08
C ASP A 113 -16.89 17.76 -3.64
N HIS A 114 -16.30 17.41 -2.48
CA HIS A 114 -15.13 18.08 -1.91
C HIS A 114 -13.91 17.17 -1.67
N LEU A 115 -13.96 15.91 -2.13
CA LEU A 115 -12.91 14.91 -1.85
C LEU A 115 -12.09 14.53 -3.09
N LEU A 116 -12.30 15.22 -4.22
CA LEU A 116 -11.61 14.95 -5.48
C LEU A 116 -10.08 15.06 -5.40
N THR A 117 -9.57 15.89 -4.49
CA THR A 117 -8.12 16.03 -4.22
C THR A 117 -7.51 14.82 -3.52
N LEU A 118 -8.34 13.92 -2.97
CA LEU A 118 -7.92 12.72 -2.26
C LEU A 118 -7.93 11.46 -3.14
N VAL A 119 -8.47 11.56 -4.37
CA VAL A 119 -8.43 10.45 -5.33
C VAL A 119 -6.98 10.10 -5.63
N THR A 120 -6.63 8.82 -5.50
CA THR A 120 -5.26 8.35 -5.74
C THR A 120 -4.82 8.66 -7.17
N PRO A 121 -3.69 9.37 -7.37
CA PRO A 121 -3.15 9.60 -8.71
C PRO A 121 -2.88 8.27 -9.44
N PRO A 122 -3.04 8.19 -10.77
CA PRO A 122 -2.89 6.94 -11.52
C PRO A 122 -1.57 6.20 -11.25
N GLU A 123 -0.45 6.93 -11.18
CA GLU A 123 0.87 6.35 -10.90
C GLU A 123 0.96 5.74 -9.49
N ALA A 124 0.39 6.39 -8.48
CA ALA A 124 0.35 5.89 -7.11
C ALA A 124 -0.59 4.68 -6.98
N ARG A 125 -1.70 4.67 -7.73
CA ARG A 125 -2.60 3.50 -7.81
C ARG A 125 -1.90 2.31 -8.45
N ALA A 126 -1.23 2.52 -9.59
CA ALA A 126 -0.45 1.48 -10.26
C ALA A 126 0.61 0.90 -9.32
N PHE A 127 1.34 1.76 -8.60
CA PHE A 127 2.34 1.35 -7.61
C PHE A 127 1.73 0.51 -6.49
N ARG A 128 0.62 0.97 -5.90
CA ARG A 128 -0.12 0.23 -4.87
C ARG A 128 -0.54 -1.14 -5.37
N THR A 129 -1.13 -1.22 -6.56
CA THR A 129 -1.62 -2.47 -7.15
C THR A 129 -0.48 -3.46 -7.30
N TRP A 130 0.60 -3.08 -7.98
CA TRP A 130 1.78 -3.93 -8.13
C TRP A 130 2.34 -4.39 -6.78
N PHE A 131 2.54 -3.45 -5.84
CA PHE A 131 3.16 -3.75 -4.56
C PHE A 131 2.35 -4.79 -3.77
N LEU A 132 1.03 -4.63 -3.68
CA LEU A 132 0.16 -5.57 -2.98
C LEU A 132 0.05 -6.91 -3.71
N GLU A 133 0.00 -6.89 -5.04
CA GLU A 133 -0.02 -8.11 -5.87
C GLU A 133 1.25 -8.94 -5.70
N GLU A 134 2.43 -8.33 -5.53
CA GLU A 134 3.68 -9.08 -5.33
C GLU A 134 3.64 -9.91 -4.04
N PHE A 135 3.05 -9.41 -2.96
CA PHE A 135 2.84 -10.23 -1.76
C PHE A 135 1.89 -11.39 -2.02
N VAL A 136 0.76 -11.14 -2.71
CA VAL A 136 -0.25 -12.17 -3.01
C VAL A 136 0.33 -13.27 -3.90
N ARG A 137 0.97 -12.88 -5.00
CA ARG A 137 1.54 -13.80 -6.01
C ARG A 137 2.69 -14.64 -5.45
N GLN A 138 3.65 -14.01 -4.76
CA GLN A 138 4.81 -14.73 -4.25
C GLN A 138 4.45 -15.64 -3.06
N VAL A 139 3.46 -15.27 -2.23
CA VAL A 139 2.91 -16.17 -1.22
C VAL A 139 2.23 -17.40 -1.85
N ALA A 140 1.62 -17.25 -3.03
CA ALA A 140 1.08 -18.36 -3.81
C ALA A 140 2.15 -19.19 -4.55
N GLY A 141 3.44 -18.81 -4.45
CA GLY A 141 4.57 -19.52 -5.05
C GLY A 141 4.94 -19.06 -6.45
N GLU A 142 4.44 -17.91 -6.91
CA GLU A 142 4.86 -17.32 -8.17
C GLU A 142 6.21 -16.59 -8.05
N ASP A 143 6.91 -16.46 -9.19
CA ASP A 143 8.15 -15.69 -9.26
C ASP A 143 7.90 -14.17 -9.13
N PRO A 144 8.84 -13.42 -8.50
CA PRO A 144 8.75 -11.98 -8.37
C PRO A 144 8.73 -11.30 -9.75
N LEU A 145 7.88 -10.29 -9.91
CA LEU A 145 7.77 -9.49 -11.13
C LEU A 145 8.25 -8.06 -10.84
N PRO A 146 9.42 -7.65 -11.36
CA PRO A 146 9.94 -6.31 -11.16
C PRO A 146 9.00 -5.22 -11.66
N TRP A 147 8.97 -4.06 -10.98
CA TRP A 147 8.08 -2.95 -11.33
C TRP A 147 8.13 -2.54 -12.83
N PRO A 148 9.29 -2.39 -13.48
CA PRO A 148 9.34 -2.03 -14.90
C PRO A 148 8.65 -3.05 -15.81
N ALA A 149 8.77 -4.34 -15.47
CA ALA A 149 8.14 -5.42 -16.22
C ALA A 149 6.62 -5.44 -16.02
N TRP A 150 6.15 -5.29 -14.77
CA TRP A 150 4.72 -5.16 -14.47
C TRP A 150 4.11 -3.94 -15.18
N ARG A 151 4.79 -2.78 -15.15
CA ARG A 151 4.30 -1.56 -15.83
C ARG A 151 4.26 -1.67 -17.34
N SER A 152 5.20 -2.40 -17.94
CA SER A 152 5.19 -2.65 -19.38
C SER A 152 3.99 -3.51 -19.81
N ALA A 153 3.54 -4.41 -18.92
CA ALA A 153 2.37 -5.26 -19.15
C ALA A 153 1.02 -4.57 -18.82
N HIS A 154 1.04 -3.49 -18.04
CA HIS A 154 -0.12 -2.71 -17.63
C HIS A 154 0.04 -1.23 -18.04
N PRO A 155 0.10 -0.93 -19.35
CA PRO A 155 0.05 0.45 -19.82
C PRO A 155 -1.30 1.06 -19.44
N ASP A 156 -1.27 2.32 -18.98
CA ASP A 156 -2.45 3.08 -18.53
C ASP A 156 -3.57 3.15 -19.59
#